data_AF-A0A3A0BGM5-F1
#
_entry.id   AF-A0A3A0BGM5-F1
#
_cell.length_a   1.000
_cell.length_b   1.000
_cell.length_c   1.000
_cell.angle_alpha   90.00
_cell.angle_beta   90.00
_cell.angle_gamma   90.00
#
_symmetry.space_group_name_H-M   'P 1'
#
loop_
_entity.id
_entity.type
_entity.pdbx_description
1 polymer ?
#
loop_
_entity_poly.entity_id
_entity_poly.type
_entity_poly.pdbx_seq_one_letter_code
_entity_poly.pdbx_strand_id
1 'polypeptide(L)'
;MKKGTIMHIQLSGKAAEVVKAQVASGSYADEAAFVSDIVLKFEVYHQKKLAALNREVGIGLDQADRGECVDFDFDELMQEVDEELGYANAKP
;
A
#
# COMPACT_ATOMS: atom_id res chain seq x y z
N MET A 1 27.54 16.15 -15.80
CA MET A 1 26.86 14.86 -16.08
C MET A 1 27.23 13.90 -14.97
N LYS A 2 26.28 13.47 -14.13
CA LYS A 2 26.58 12.45 -13.10
C LYS A 2 26.82 11.12 -13.82
N LYS A 3 27.98 10.48 -13.61
CA LYS A 3 28.26 9.13 -14.13
C LYS A 3 27.26 8.16 -13.51
N GLY A 4 26.53 7.41 -14.34
CA GLY A 4 25.76 6.27 -13.87
C GLY A 4 26.71 5.14 -13.46
N THR A 5 26.36 4.44 -12.38
CA THR A 5 27.08 3.22 -11.95
C THR A 5 26.46 2.02 -12.66
N ILE A 6 27.28 1.19 -13.30
CA ILE A 6 26.81 -0.07 -13.90
C ILE A 6 26.66 -1.10 -12.78
N MET A 7 25.47 -1.72 -12.69
CA MET A 7 25.16 -2.79 -11.74
C MET A 7 24.72 -4.04 -12.50
N HIS A 8 25.26 -5.19 -12.13
CA HIS A 8 24.82 -6.49 -12.65
C HIS A 8 23.88 -7.14 -11.64
N ILE A 9 22.63 -7.37 -12.07
CA ILE A 9 21.58 -7.94 -11.22
C ILE A 9 20.97 -9.12 -11.98
N GLN A 10 20.85 -10.26 -11.30
CA GLN A 10 20.19 -11.44 -11.86
C GLN A 10 18.76 -11.51 -11.33
N LEU A 11 17.79 -11.42 -12.24
CA LEU A 11 16.39 -11.58 -11.92
C LEU A 11 15.95 -13.02 -12.19
N SER A 12 15.20 -13.60 -11.27
CA SER A 12 14.68 -14.98 -11.39
C SER A 12 13.18 -15.05 -11.19
N GLY A 13 12.55 -16.07 -11.76
CA GLY A 13 11.13 -16.34 -11.63
C GLY A 13 10.25 -15.20 -12.12
N LYS A 14 9.18 -14.90 -11.38
CA LYS A 14 8.16 -13.92 -11.74
C LYS A 14 8.71 -12.52 -12.00
N ALA A 15 9.80 -12.11 -11.33
CA ALA A 15 10.39 -10.80 -11.56
C ALA A 15 10.94 -10.65 -12.99
N ALA A 16 11.62 -11.68 -13.50
CA ALA A 16 12.13 -11.69 -14.87
C ALA A 16 10.99 -11.70 -15.91
N GLU A 17 9.89 -12.41 -15.63
CA GLU A 17 8.71 -12.42 -16.49
C GLU A 17 8.04 -11.04 -16.56
N VAL A 18 7.88 -10.37 -15.41
CA VAL A 18 7.29 -9.03 -15.34
C VAL A 18 8.12 -8.02 -16.12
N VAL A 19 9.45 -8.01 -15.94
CA VAL A 19 10.35 -7.10 -16.68
C VAL A 19 10.22 -7.33 -18.18
N LYS A 20 10.27 -8.59 -18.64
CA LYS A 20 10.13 -8.93 -20.06
C LYS A 20 8.78 -8.47 -20.62
N ALA A 21 7.69 -8.67 -19.88
CA ALA A 21 6.36 -8.27 -20.30
C ALA A 21 6.23 -6.74 -20.46
N GLN A 22 6.84 -5.95 -19.56
CA GLN A 22 6.79 -4.48 -19.59
C GLN A 22 7.65 -3.86 -20.68
N VAL A 23 8.75 -4.51 -21.06
CA VAL A 23 9.53 -4.09 -22.24
C VAL A 23 8.79 -4.50 -23.52
N ALA A 24 8.24 -5.72 -23.56
CA ALA A 24 7.49 -6.22 -24.72
C ALA A 24 6.19 -5.43 -25.00
N SER A 25 5.57 -4.85 -23.97
CA SER A 25 4.40 -3.97 -24.13
C SER A 25 4.75 -2.61 -24.76
N GLY A 26 6.05 -2.27 -24.87
CA GLY A 26 6.51 -0.96 -25.32
C GLY A 26 6.32 0.14 -24.27
N SER A 27 5.93 -0.21 -23.04
CA SER A 27 5.79 0.76 -21.94
C SER A 27 7.14 1.31 -21.47
N TYR A 28 8.21 0.54 -21.68
CA TYR A 28 9.58 0.92 -21.37
C TYR A 28 10.50 0.58 -22.55
N ALA A 29 11.51 1.41 -22.76
CA ALA A 29 12.46 1.25 -23.86
C ALA A 29 13.40 0.04 -23.67
N ASP A 30 13.79 -0.23 -22.43
CA ASP A 30 14.66 -1.34 -22.05
C ASP A 30 14.41 -1.76 -20.59
N GLU A 31 15.05 -2.85 -20.16
CA GLU A 31 14.93 -3.38 -18.80
C GLU A 31 15.48 -2.40 -17.76
N ALA A 32 16.52 -1.64 -18.10
CA ALA A 32 17.17 -0.70 -17.18
C ALA A 32 16.26 0.49 -16.84
N ALA A 33 15.53 1.01 -17.83
CA ALA A 33 14.54 2.07 -17.65
C ALA A 33 13.41 1.62 -16.72
N PHE A 34 12.89 0.39 -16.93
CA PHE A 34 11.86 -0.16 -16.07
C PHE A 34 12.33 -0.37 -14.63
N VAL A 35 13.48 -1.03 -14.45
CA VAL A 35 14.04 -1.30 -13.10
C VAL A 35 14.35 0.00 -12.38
N SER A 36 14.93 1.00 -13.07
CA SER A 36 15.23 2.31 -12.47
C SER A 36 13.97 3.03 -12.00
N ASP A 37 12.93 3.05 -12.83
CA ASP A 37 11.64 3.67 -12.49
C ASP A 37 10.97 2.99 -11.28
N ILE A 38 10.99 1.65 -11.25
CA ILE A 38 10.45 0.88 -10.12
C ILE A 38 11.22 1.16 -8.83
N VAL A 39 12.56 1.20 -8.87
CA VAL A 39 13.37 1.48 -7.67
C VAL A 39 13.09 2.87 -7.13
N LEU A 40 12.95 3.88 -7.99
CA LEU A 40 12.59 5.23 -7.58
C LEU A 40 11.17 5.29 -6.98
N LYS A 41 10.22 4.59 -7.60
CA LYS A 41 8.84 4.50 -7.10
C LYS A 41 8.73 3.73 -5.80
N PHE A 42 9.58 2.73 -5.59
CA PHE A 42 9.62 1.92 -4.37
C PHE A 42 9.91 2.79 -3.15
N GLU A 43 10.95 3.62 -3.23
CA GLU A 43 11.32 4.54 -2.15
C GLU A 43 10.16 5.48 -1.81
N VAL A 44 9.58 6.11 -2.83
CA VAL A 44 8.44 7.02 -2.65
C VAL A 44 7.22 6.30 -2.09
N TYR A 45 6.92 5.09 -2.56
CA TYR A 45 5.80 4.30 -2.08
C TYR A 45 5.95 3.93 -0.61
N HIS A 46 7.13 3.45 -0.21
CA HIS A 46 7.40 3.08 1.19
C HIS A 46 7.37 4.29 2.12
N GLN A 47 7.97 5.40 1.71
CA GLN A 47 7.93 6.65 2.49
C GLN A 47 6.49 7.16 2.64
N LYS A 48 5.69 7.15 1.57
CA LYS A 48 4.28 7.56 1.62
C LYS A 48 3.45 6.64 2.50
N LYS A 49 3.65 5.33 2.40
CA LYS A 49 2.92 4.34 3.22
C LYS A 49 3.25 4.50 4.70
N LEU A 50 4.53 4.68 5.03
CA LEU A 50 4.97 4.90 6.40
C LEU A 50 4.45 6.23 6.96
N ALA A 51 4.49 7.31 6.17
CA ALA A 51 3.95 8.60 6.56
C ALA A 51 2.44 8.55 6.81
N ALA A 52 1.69 7.85 5.94
CA ALA A 52 0.26 7.64 6.12
C ALA A 52 -0.02 6.83 7.41
N LEU A 53 0.70 5.72 7.63
CA LEU A 53 0.54 4.93 8.84
C LEU A 53 0.82 5.75 10.11
N ASN A 54 1.94 6.50 10.13
CA ASN A 54 2.30 7.35 11.27
C ASN A 54 1.24 8.43 11.53
N ARG A 55 0.66 8.98 10.47
CA ARG A 55 -0.45 9.94 10.58
C ARG A 55 -1.67 9.30 11.24
N GLU A 56 -2.12 8.14 10.76
CA GLU A 56 -3.32 7.48 11.32
C GLU A 56 -3.09 7.02 12.77
N VAL A 57 -1.90 6.51 13.09
CA VAL A 57 -1.54 6.18 14.47
C VAL A 57 -1.52 7.43 15.34
N GLY A 58 -0.96 8.54 14.85
CA GLY A 58 -0.96 9.82 15.56
C GLY A 58 -2.36 10.31 15.90
N ILE A 59 -3.30 10.20 14.95
CA ILE A 59 -4.71 10.54 15.19
C ILE A 59 -5.29 9.70 16.33
N GLY A 60 -5.07 8.39 16.32
CA GLY A 60 -5.56 7.49 17.38
C GLY A 60 -4.94 7.78 18.75
N LEU A 61 -3.64 8.12 18.79
CA LEU A 61 -2.97 8.54 20.03
C LEU A 61 -3.55 9.86 20.56
N ASP A 62 -3.74 10.85 19.69
CA ASP A 62 -4.33 12.14 20.08
C ASP A 62 -5.79 11.97 20.57
N GLN A 63 -6.55 11.05 19.98
CA GLN A 63 -7.89 10.68 20.45
C GLN A 63 -7.84 10.05 21.83
N ALA A 64 -6.91 9.11 22.05
CA ALA A 64 -6.72 8.47 23.35
C ALA A 64 -6.32 9.48 24.43
N ASP A 65 -5.42 10.41 24.12
CA ASP A 65 -5.00 11.47 25.05
C ASP A 65 -6.14 12.43 25.41
N ARG A 66 -7.12 12.62 24.51
CA ARG A 66 -8.35 13.37 24.81
C ARG A 66 -9.42 12.55 25.54
N GLY A 67 -9.21 11.25 25.73
CA GLY A 67 -10.18 10.34 26.32
C GLY A 67 -11.32 9.96 25.37
N GLU A 68 -11.13 10.07 24.05
CA GLU A 68 -12.08 9.68 23.00
C GLU A 68 -12.00 8.18 22.66
N CYS A 69 -11.59 7.35 23.62
CA CYS A 69 -11.59 5.89 23.48
C CYS A 69 -12.84 5.30 24.11
N VAL A 70 -13.40 4.29 23.46
CA VAL A 70 -14.48 3.46 23.97
C VAL A 70 -13.98 2.01 24.10
N ASP A 71 -14.63 1.23 24.94
CA ASP A 71 -14.34 -0.20 25.03
C ASP A 71 -14.74 -0.87 23.70
N PHE A 72 -13.89 -1.76 23.21
CA PHE A 72 -14.14 -2.47 21.96
C PHE A 72 -15.07 -3.66 22.22
N ASP A 73 -16.28 -3.57 21.68
CA ASP A 73 -17.23 -4.69 21.59
C ASP A 73 -17.51 -4.99 20.12
N PHE A 74 -17.13 -6.19 19.68
CA PHE A 74 -17.29 -6.60 18.29
C PHE A 74 -18.74 -6.89 17.92
N ASP A 75 -19.51 -7.46 18.84
CA ASP A 75 -20.89 -7.88 18.57
C ASP A 75 -21.80 -6.65 18.47
N GLU A 76 -21.61 -5.66 19.36
CA GLU A 76 -22.29 -4.36 19.29
C GLU A 76 -21.94 -3.63 17.99
N LEU A 77 -20.65 -3.55 17.63
CA LEU A 77 -20.22 -2.87 16.41
C LEU A 77 -20.80 -3.53 15.14
N MET A 78 -20.84 -4.87 15.09
CA MET A 78 -21.43 -5.57 13.94
C MET A 78 -22.94 -5.36 13.85
N GLN A 79 -23.62 -5.29 15.00
CA GLN A 79 -25.05 -4.96 15.03
C GLN A 79 -25.31 -3.54 14.50
N GLU A 80 -24.52 -2.54 14.92
CA GLU A 80 -24.62 -1.17 14.41
C GLU A 80 -24.42 -1.10 12.89
N VAL A 81 -23.41 -1.82 12.37
CA VAL A 81 -23.14 -1.89 10.92
C VAL A 81 -24.31 -2.56 10.17
N ASP A 82 -24.89 -3.63 10.71
CA ASP A 82 -26.04 -4.32 10.11
C ASP A 82 -27.31 -3.43 10.11
N GLU A 83 -27.49 -2.60 11.13
CA GLU A 83 -28.56 -1.61 11.23
C GLU A 83 -28.37 -0.47 10.22
N GLU A 84 -27.15 0.08 10.10
CA GLU A 84 -26.82 1.15 9.14
C GLU A 84 -26.94 0.69 7.67
N LEU A 85 -26.52 -0.54 7.37
CA LEU A 85 -26.58 -1.11 6.02
C LEU A 85 -27.96 -1.70 5.67
N GLY A 86 -28.91 -1.72 6.62
CA GLY A 86 -30.28 -2.16 6.41
C GLY A 86 -30.46 -3.68 6.29
N TYR A 87 -29.49 -4.48 6.74
CA TYR A 87 -29.58 -5.94 6.76
C TYR A 87 -30.48 -6.48 7.88
N ALA A 88 -30.85 -5.63 8.86
CA ALA A 88 -31.72 -5.98 9.98
C ALA A 88 -33.13 -6.51 9.58
N ASN A 89 -33.59 -6.29 8.34
CA ASN A 89 -34.88 -6.78 7.83
C ASN A 89 -34.82 -8.10 7.03
N ALA A 90 -33.68 -8.81 7.04
CA ALA A 90 -33.48 -10.06 6.31
C ALA A 90 -33.38 -11.31 7.20
N LYS A 91 -34.10 -11.34 8.33
CA LYS A 91 -34.38 -12.58 9.06
C LYS A 91 -35.81 -13.06 8.75
N PRO A 92 -36.01 -14.31 8.25
CA PRO A 92 -37.34 -14.90 8.16
C PRO A 92 -37.96 -15.14 9.53
#